data_AF-A0A2V9SNP0-F1
#
_entry.id   AF-A0A2V9SNP0-F1
#
_cell.length_a   1.000
_cell.length_b   1.000
_cell.length_c   1.000
_cell.angle_alpha   90.00
_cell.angle_beta   90.00
_cell.angle_gamma   90.00
#
_symmetry.space_group_name_H-M   'P 1'
#
loop_
_entity.id
_entity.type
_entity.pdbx_description
1 polymer ?
#
loop_
_entity_poly.entity_id
_entity_poly.type
_entity_poly.pdbx_seq_one_letter_code
_entity_poly.pdbx_strand_id
1 'polypeptide(L)'
;MNELEALVSSKITRNNQIEVIENGENFYQAELEAMRQARHSINVEAYIFHKGKVTDDVLEVLTERARAGVHVNLVMDALGSFSTRKRYFKPLKDAGGHVEWYMNRP
;
A
#
# COMPACT_ATOMS: atom_id res chain seq x y z
N MET A 1 -19.89 -18.24 5.82
CA MET A 1 -19.24 -17.22 6.68
C MET A 1 -17.76 -17.54 6.97
N ASN A 2 -17.27 -18.76 6.70
CA ASN A 2 -15.88 -19.16 7.00
C ASN A 2 -14.83 -18.83 5.90
N GLU A 3 -15.23 -18.70 4.63
CA GLU A 3 -14.27 -18.54 3.52
C GLU A 3 -13.55 -17.19 3.55
N LEU A 4 -14.28 -16.11 3.86
CA LEU A 4 -13.72 -14.77 3.89
C LEU A 4 -12.73 -14.59 5.04
N GLU A 5 -13.04 -15.15 6.23
CA GLU A 5 -12.11 -15.17 7.37
C GLU A 5 -10.81 -15.90 7.06
N ALA A 6 -10.90 -17.02 6.34
CA ALA A 6 -9.72 -17.78 5.90
C ALA A 6 -8.87 -17.02 4.89
N LEU A 7 -9.50 -16.30 3.95
CA LEU A 7 -8.80 -15.48 2.95
C LEU A 7 -8.06 -14.30 3.58
N VAL A 8 -8.69 -13.61 4.53
CA VAL A 8 -8.12 -12.38 5.14
C VAL A 8 -7.32 -12.65 6.42
N SER A 9 -7.25 -13.92 6.85
CA SER A 9 -6.58 -14.33 8.10
C SER A 9 -7.00 -13.52 9.33
N SER A 10 -8.27 -13.13 9.38
CA SER A 10 -8.84 -12.33 10.48
C SER A 10 -10.28 -12.73 10.75
N LYS A 11 -10.70 -12.60 12.01
CA LYS A 11 -12.09 -12.88 12.41
C LYS A 11 -13.00 -11.74 11.96
N ILE A 12 -14.12 -12.09 11.36
CA ILE A 12 -15.20 -11.15 11.05
C ILE A 12 -16.02 -10.97 12.33
N THR A 13 -16.09 -9.72 12.77
CA THR A 13 -16.93 -9.27 13.87
C THR A 13 -18.24 -8.70 13.33
N ARG A 14 -19.24 -8.55 14.20
CA ARG A 14 -20.56 -7.99 13.83
C ARG A 14 -20.51 -6.55 13.31
N ASN A 15 -19.42 -5.83 13.52
CA ASN A 15 -19.26 -4.43 13.10
C ASN A 15 -18.40 -4.28 11.83
N ASN A 16 -18.00 -5.38 11.18
CA ASN A 16 -17.34 -5.29 9.88
C ASN A 16 -18.33 -4.82 8.81
N GLN A 17 -17.88 -3.89 7.97
CA GLN A 17 -18.57 -3.51 6.73
C GLN A 17 -17.77 -4.08 5.56
N ILE A 18 -18.47 -4.62 4.57
CA ILE A 18 -17.88 -5.18 3.36
C ILE A 18 -18.48 -4.41 2.19
N GLU A 19 -17.62 -3.83 1.37
CA GLU A 19 -17.98 -3.18 0.12
C GLU A 19 -17.24 -3.87 -1.02
N VAL A 20 -17.95 -4.17 -2.10
CA VAL A 20 -17.35 -4.71 -3.32
C VAL A 20 -17.07 -3.55 -4.25
N ILE A 21 -15.80 -3.26 -4.47
CA ILE A 21 -15.36 -2.20 -5.37
C ILE A 21 -14.99 -2.82 -6.71
N GLU A 22 -15.76 -2.47 -7.73
CA GLU A 22 -15.55 -2.97 -9.08
C GLU A 22 -14.49 -2.14 -9.79
N ASN A 23 -13.69 -2.79 -10.63
CA ASN A 23 -12.66 -2.21 -11.50
C ASN A 23 -11.52 -1.44 -10.78
N GLY A 24 -10.48 -1.12 -11.55
CA GLY A 24 -9.29 -0.45 -11.01
C GLY A 24 -9.53 1.02 -10.67
N GLU A 25 -10.34 1.74 -11.44
CA GLU A 25 -10.54 3.18 -11.23
C GLU A 25 -11.18 3.46 -9.87
N ASN A 26 -12.27 2.75 -9.54
CA ASN A 26 -12.92 2.92 -8.25
C ASN A 26 -12.06 2.36 -7.10
N PHE A 27 -11.39 1.23 -7.32
CA PHE A 27 -10.53 0.61 -6.32
C PHE A 27 -9.40 1.55 -5.89
N TYR A 28 -8.64 2.10 -6.83
CA TYR A 28 -7.51 2.97 -6.51
C TYR A 28 -7.95 4.29 -5.87
N GLN A 29 -9.12 4.84 -6.25
CA GLN A 29 -9.67 6.02 -5.58
C GLN A 29 -10.00 5.73 -4.11
N ALA A 30 -10.68 4.61 -3.84
CA ALA A 30 -11.01 4.22 -2.47
C ALA A 30 -9.76 3.89 -1.64
N GLU A 31 -8.78 3.23 -2.24
CA GLU A 31 -7.48 2.93 -1.60
C GLU A 31 -6.75 4.23 -1.21
N LEU A 32 -6.65 5.19 -2.12
CA LEU A 32 -6.00 6.48 -1.85
C LEU A 32 -6.72 7.26 -0.74
N GLU A 33 -8.05 7.27 -0.73
CA GLU A 33 -8.81 7.95 0.33
C GLU A 33 -8.60 7.28 1.69
N ALA A 34 -8.61 5.94 1.74
CA ALA A 34 -8.31 5.19 2.96
C ALA A 34 -6.90 5.50 3.49
N MET A 35 -5.91 5.59 2.60
CA MET A 35 -4.55 5.99 2.96
C MET A 35 -4.51 7.42 3.51
N ARG A 36 -5.20 8.39 2.89
CA ARG A 36 -5.26 9.78 3.36
C ARG A 36 -5.87 9.90 4.76
N GLN A 37 -6.88 9.10 5.07
CA GLN A 37 -7.56 9.13 6.37
C GLN A 37 -6.84 8.34 7.48
N ALA A 38 -5.83 7.53 7.14
CA ALA A 38 -5.13 6.66 8.09
C ALA A 38 -4.45 7.45 9.21
N ARG A 39 -4.68 7.07 10.48
CA ARG A 39 -4.20 7.82 11.67
C ARG A 39 -3.01 7.19 12.39
N HIS A 40 -2.78 5.89 12.20
CA HIS A 40 -1.80 5.14 12.98
C HIS A 40 -0.75 4.46 12.09
N SER A 41 -1.20 3.70 11.09
CA SER A 41 -0.30 3.01 10.19
C SER A 41 -0.91 2.79 8.80
N ILE A 42 -0.03 2.65 7.81
CA ILE A 42 -0.34 2.15 6.46
C ILE A 42 0.68 1.06 6.15
N ASN A 43 0.20 -0.14 5.82
CA ASN A 43 1.05 -1.26 5.42
C ASN A 43 0.59 -1.72 4.03
N VAL A 44 1.49 -1.61 3.05
CA VAL A 44 1.22 -2.00 1.67
C VAL A 44 2.17 -3.11 1.28
N GLU A 45 1.61 -4.17 0.72
CA GLU A 45 2.35 -5.24 0.06
C GLU A 45 1.90 -5.31 -1.40
N ALA A 46 2.86 -5.27 -2.33
CA ALA A 46 2.55 -5.28 -3.76
C ALA A 46 3.47 -6.23 -4.55
N TYR A 47 2.87 -7.12 -5.33
CA TYR A 47 3.62 -7.95 -6.29
C TYR A 47 4.12 -7.12 -7.49
N ILE A 48 3.26 -6.29 -8.09
CA ILE A 48 3.64 -5.41 -9.20
C ILE A 48 3.59 -3.95 -8.74
N PHE A 49 4.74 -3.28 -8.74
CA PHE A 49 4.84 -1.85 -8.49
C PHE A 49 5.59 -1.18 -9.63
N HIS A 50 4.86 -0.76 -10.65
CA HIS A 50 5.39 -0.06 -11.82
C HIS A 50 5.13 1.42 -11.74
N LYS A 51 6.15 2.23 -12.04
CA LYS A 51 6.00 3.68 -12.12
C LYS A 51 4.90 4.05 -13.12
N GLY A 52 3.93 4.82 -12.66
CA GLY A 52 2.81 5.34 -13.43
C GLY A 52 1.95 6.24 -12.56
N LYS A 53 0.88 6.79 -13.13
CA LYS A 53 0.04 7.77 -12.42
C LYS A 53 -0.44 7.27 -11.06
N VAL A 54 -0.99 6.05 -10.99
CA VAL A 54 -1.51 5.48 -9.74
C VAL A 54 -0.42 5.34 -8.69
N THR A 55 0.74 4.80 -9.06
CA THR A 55 1.85 4.61 -8.11
C THR A 55 2.52 5.92 -7.70
N ASP A 56 2.50 6.93 -8.56
CA ASP A 56 2.91 8.30 -8.21
C ASP A 56 1.97 8.88 -7.14
N ASP A 57 0.64 8.77 -7.36
CA ASP A 57 -0.39 9.25 -6.41
C ASP A 57 -0.29 8.50 -5.06
N VAL A 58 -0.10 7.17 -5.09
CA VAL A 58 0.11 6.34 -3.88
C VAL A 58 1.36 6.80 -3.14
N LEU A 59 2.49 6.94 -3.83
CA LEU A 59 3.74 7.32 -3.20
C LEU A 59 3.67 8.72 -2.59
N GLU A 60 2.96 9.65 -3.21
CA GLU A 60 2.70 10.98 -2.66
C GLU A 60 1.93 10.89 -1.34
N VAL A 61 0.81 10.17 -1.31
CA VAL A 61 0.00 10.01 -0.08
C VAL A 61 0.80 9.32 1.02
N LEU A 62 1.49 8.22 0.71
CA LEU A 62 2.33 7.52 1.67
C LEU A 62 3.41 8.44 2.26
N THR A 63 4.04 9.27 1.41
CA THR A 63 5.07 10.22 1.85
C THR A 63 4.48 11.31 2.75
N GLU A 64 3.32 11.85 2.40
CA GLU A 64 2.62 12.85 3.23
C GLU A 64 2.25 12.28 4.60
N ARG A 65 1.61 11.10 4.65
CA ARG A 65 1.21 10.46 5.90
C ARG A 65 2.42 10.11 6.78
N ALA A 66 3.53 9.66 6.19
CA ALA A 66 4.77 9.43 6.92
C ALA A 66 5.27 10.72 7.60
N ARG A 67 5.26 11.87 6.89
CA ARG A 67 5.61 13.18 7.48
C ARG A 67 4.64 13.60 8.58
N ALA A 68 3.37 13.23 8.47
CA ALA A 68 2.36 13.48 9.49
C ALA A 68 2.49 12.55 10.72
N GLY A 69 3.50 11.68 10.76
CA GLY A 69 3.77 10.77 11.88
C GLY A 69 3.03 9.44 11.83
N VAL A 70 2.37 9.12 10.72
CA VAL A 70 1.77 7.80 10.50
C VAL A 70 2.88 6.80 10.18
N HIS A 71 2.81 5.61 10.75
CA HIS A 71 3.78 4.55 10.45
C HIS A 71 3.51 3.95 9.07
N VAL A 72 4.46 4.10 8.13
CA VAL A 72 4.27 3.65 6.75
C VAL A 72 5.29 2.56 6.39
N ASN A 73 4.79 1.40 6.01
CA ASN A 73 5.58 0.28 5.48
C ASN A 73 5.13 -0.06 4.06
N LEU A 74 6.09 -0.13 3.14
CA LEU A 74 5.88 -0.58 1.76
C LEU A 74 6.80 -1.77 1.47
N VAL A 75 6.21 -2.93 1.19
CA VAL A 75 6.92 -4.13 0.77
C VAL A 75 6.57 -4.42 -0.68
N MET A 76 7.57 -4.62 -1.53
CA MET A 76 7.35 -4.90 -2.95
C MET A 76 8.12 -6.12 -3.41
N ASP A 77 7.53 -6.92 -4.31
CA ASP A 77 8.26 -8.00 -4.97
C ASP A 77 9.34 -7.45 -5.93
N ALA A 78 10.54 -7.99 -5.79
CA ALA A 78 11.71 -7.62 -6.58
C ALA A 78 11.57 -7.81 -8.09
N LEU A 79 10.94 -8.92 -8.51
CA LEU A 79 10.79 -9.31 -9.90
C LEU A 79 9.63 -8.54 -10.54
N GLY A 80 8.46 -8.55 -9.89
CA GLY A 80 7.26 -7.85 -10.36
C GLY A 80 7.42 -6.32 -10.35
N SER A 81 8.39 -5.79 -9.59
CA SER A 81 8.71 -4.36 -9.55
C SER A 81 10.08 -4.03 -10.14
N PHE A 82 10.64 -4.91 -10.98
CA PHE A 82 12.02 -4.78 -11.46
C PHE A 82 12.28 -3.45 -12.20
N SER A 83 11.29 -2.95 -12.94
CA SER A 83 11.41 -1.70 -13.71
C SER A 83 11.50 -0.43 -12.84
N THR A 84 11.02 -0.49 -11.60
CA THR A 84 10.97 0.67 -10.69
C THR A 84 12.23 0.74 -9.83
N ARG A 85 13.03 1.77 -10.06
CA ARG A 85 14.35 1.93 -9.41
C ARG A 85 14.22 2.41 -7.96
N LYS A 86 15.13 1.98 -7.07
CA LYS A 86 15.17 2.34 -5.64
C LYS A 86 15.08 3.84 -5.33
N ARG A 87 15.57 4.70 -6.23
CA ARG A 87 15.49 6.18 -6.11
C ARG A 87 14.06 6.72 -6.14
N TYR A 88 13.13 5.98 -6.74
CA TYR A 88 11.75 6.40 -6.87
C TYR A 88 11.10 6.55 -5.48
N PHE A 89 11.44 5.65 -4.56
CA PHE A 89 10.96 5.66 -3.18
C PHE A 89 11.78 6.54 -2.23
N LYS A 90 12.71 7.35 -2.75
CA LYS A 90 13.52 8.24 -1.91
C LYS A 90 12.66 9.22 -1.09
N PRO A 91 11.63 9.88 -1.66
CA PRO A 91 10.80 10.80 -0.89
C PRO A 91 10.13 10.14 0.33
N LEU A 92 9.58 8.94 0.15
CA LEU A 92 8.97 8.17 1.25
C LEU A 92 9.98 7.82 2.34
N LYS A 93 11.17 7.34 1.95
CA LYS A 93 12.24 7.03 2.91
C LYS A 93 12.73 8.26 3.66
N ASP A 94 12.91 9.38 2.97
CA ASP A 94 13.32 10.65 3.58
C ASP A 94 12.23 11.20 4.54
N ALA A 95 10.96 10.85 4.31
CA ALA A 95 9.84 11.15 5.20
C ALA A 95 9.72 10.20 6.42
N GLY A 96 10.61 9.21 6.54
CA GLY A 96 10.58 8.23 7.63
C GLY A 96 9.78 6.97 7.34
N GLY A 97 9.30 6.77 6.11
CA GLY A 97 8.65 5.53 5.68
C GLY A 97 9.66 4.39 5.45
N HIS A 98 9.24 3.17 5.69
CA HIS A 98 10.03 1.95 5.47
C HIS A 98 9.71 1.33 4.12
N VAL A 99 10.74 1.00 3.35
CA VAL A 99 10.58 0.43 2.00
C VAL A 99 11.49 -0.77 1.86
N GLU A 100 10.88 -1.95 1.77
CA GLU A 100 11.56 -3.24 1.69
C GLU A 100 11.19 -4.02 0.44
N TRP A 101 12.00 -5.02 0.11
CA TRP A 101 11.84 -5.84 -1.09
C TRP A 101 11.66 -7.31 -0.69
N TYR A 102 10.57 -7.93 -1.16
CA TYR A 102 10.40 -9.38 -1.10
C TYR A 102 11.25 -10.03 -2.19
N MET A 103 12.05 -11.03 -1.80
CA MET A 103 13.21 -11.57 -2.52
C MET A 103 14.32 -10.51 -2.73
N ASN A 104 15.57 -10.86 -2.39
CA ASN A 104 16.68 -9.92 -2.52
C ASN A 104 16.84 -9.51 -3.98
N ARG A 105 16.71 -8.21 -4.26
CA ARG A 105 17.17 -7.62 -5.53
C ARG A 105 18.70 -7.69 -5.53
N PRO A 106 19.33 -8.40 -6.50
CA PRO A 106 20.78 -8.37 -6.62
C PRO A 106 21.31 -6.94 -6.82
#